data_AF-A0A819UI70-F1
#
_entry.id   AF-A0A819UI70-F1
#
_cell.length_a   1.000
_cell.length_b   1.000
_cell.length_c   1.000
_cell.angle_alpha   90.00
_cell.angle_beta   90.00
_cell.angle_gamma   90.00
#
_symmetry.space_group_name_H-M   'P 1'
#
loop_
_entity.id
_entity.type
_entity.pdbx_description
1 polymer ?
#
loop_
_entity_poly.entity_id
_entity_poly.type
_entity_poly.pdbx_seq_one_letter_code
_entity_poly.pdbx_strand_id
1 'polypeptide(L)'
;MIQTTTVLNTENDDNLFCPITLELFRDPVIAKDGHVYEREAITKWILQHGTSPFTRETLQITDLLSDDHLKRLAAARRNSVVSYQVRDGTVTLPSLRKLPKNQTHDRNICRALELSRRSHKIFLFIICTCLICVSISLGVSLGVKHTITSPPRDPQTSCNYSSSLTRTSMMFQRPNGDRGVYYYKPIQIFISTSGYYEIQSFSNIDMFGYFYLYFMPLNPPMNILMADDDSGGDEQFYFRISLDPIMYTLVATTYEKNITGLFSIMVTGPASVTFH
;
A
#
# COMPACT_ATOMS: atom_id res chain seq x y z
N MET A 1 -33.35 9.35 18.62
CA MET A 1 -32.57 8.23 18.07
C MET A 1 -31.77 8.78 16.90
N ILE A 2 -30.46 8.92 17.06
CA ILE A 2 -29.57 9.39 15.99
C ILE A 2 -29.07 8.12 15.30
N GLN A 3 -29.49 7.90 14.05
CA GLN A 3 -28.92 6.84 13.22
C GLN A 3 -27.64 7.38 12.58
N THR A 4 -26.51 7.05 13.18
CA THR A 4 -25.19 7.30 12.60
C THR A 4 -24.94 6.25 11.53
N THR A 5 -25.21 6.59 10.27
CA THR A 5 -24.85 5.74 9.14
C THR A 5 -23.44 6.11 8.70
N THR A 6 -22.50 5.18 8.88
CA THR A 6 -21.12 5.29 8.45
C THR A 6 -21.06 5.24 6.92
N VAL A 7 -20.69 6.36 6.31
CA VAL A 7 -20.39 6.42 4.88
C VAL A 7 -18.94 5.96 4.72
N LEU A 8 -18.74 4.77 4.15
CA LEU A 8 -17.42 4.34 3.69
C LEU A 8 -17.02 5.25 2.52
N ASN A 9 -15.97 6.06 2.70
CA ASN A 9 -15.44 6.94 1.65
C ASN A 9 -14.75 6.08 0.56
N THR A 10 -15.53 5.61 -0.42
CA THR A 10 -15.05 4.90 -1.61
C THR A 10 -14.59 5.87 -2.71
N GLU A 11 -13.71 6.81 -2.37
CA GLU A 11 -13.40 7.94 -3.25
C GLU A 11 -12.29 7.71 -4.31
N ASN A 12 -11.74 6.49 -4.46
CA ASN A 12 -10.79 6.20 -5.54
C ASN A 12 -10.85 4.73 -5.96
N ASP A 13 -11.82 4.42 -6.81
CA ASP A 13 -12.33 3.05 -6.97
C ASP A 13 -12.55 2.72 -8.46
N ASP A 14 -11.65 3.19 -9.31
CA ASP A 14 -11.67 2.91 -10.76
C ASP A 14 -11.33 1.43 -11.07
N ASN A 15 -10.80 0.69 -10.07
CA ASN A 15 -10.40 -0.71 -10.20
C ASN A 15 -11.52 -1.73 -9.89
N LEU A 16 -12.78 -1.31 -9.69
CA LEU A 16 -13.91 -2.24 -9.50
C LEU A 16 -14.71 -2.55 -10.76
N PHE A 17 -14.25 -2.12 -11.92
CA PHE A 17 -14.93 -2.36 -13.18
C PHE A 17 -14.24 -3.46 -13.96
N CYS A 18 -15.04 -4.37 -14.53
CA CYS A 18 -14.52 -5.40 -15.41
C CYS A 18 -14.07 -4.77 -16.73
N PRO A 19 -12.86 -5.11 -17.24
CA PRO A 19 -12.38 -4.57 -18.52
C PRO A 19 -13.13 -5.09 -19.75
N ILE A 20 -13.85 -6.22 -19.64
CA ILE A 20 -14.66 -6.79 -20.75
C ILE A 20 -16.06 -6.19 -20.75
N THR A 21 -16.76 -6.19 -19.61
CA THR A 21 -18.14 -5.71 -19.53
C THR A 21 -18.22 -4.20 -19.35
N LEU A 22 -17.15 -3.58 -18.84
CA LEU A 22 -17.11 -2.18 -18.40
C LEU A 22 -18.12 -1.88 -17.28
N GLU A 23 -18.59 -2.91 -16.58
CA GLU A 23 -19.52 -2.82 -15.47
C GLU A 23 -18.84 -3.14 -14.13
N LEU A 24 -19.46 -2.68 -13.04
CA LEU A 24 -19.02 -2.97 -11.68
C LEU A 24 -19.09 -4.48 -11.39
N PHE A 25 -17.99 -5.08 -10.92
CA PHE A 25 -17.88 -6.52 -10.69
C PHE A 25 -19.01 -7.11 -9.84
N ARG A 26 -19.58 -8.23 -10.29
CA ARG A 26 -20.52 -9.06 -9.51
C ARG A 26 -19.83 -10.31 -8.99
N ASP A 27 -19.09 -10.99 -9.85
CA ASP A 27 -18.30 -12.17 -9.49
C ASP A 27 -16.90 -12.08 -10.11
N PRO A 28 -16.03 -11.23 -9.54
CA PRO A 28 -14.69 -11.03 -10.06
C PRO A 28 -13.86 -12.31 -9.93
N VAL A 29 -13.16 -12.64 -11.02
CA VAL A 29 -12.20 -13.73 -11.10
C VAL A 29 -10.87 -13.24 -11.63
N ILE A 30 -9.81 -13.69 -10.98
CA ILE A 30 -8.43 -13.49 -11.39
C ILE A 30 -8.07 -14.61 -12.36
N ALA A 31 -7.61 -14.25 -13.54
CA ALA A 31 -7.04 -15.19 -14.49
C ALA A 31 -5.53 -15.35 -14.27
N LYS A 32 -4.95 -16.42 -14.83
CA LYS A 32 -3.51 -16.69 -14.80
C LYS A 32 -2.63 -15.57 -15.39
N ASP A 33 -3.20 -14.73 -16.25
CA ASP A 33 -2.55 -13.54 -16.81
C ASP A 33 -2.44 -12.37 -15.79
N GLY A 34 -2.96 -12.54 -14.58
CA GLY A 34 -2.92 -11.54 -13.51
C GLY A 34 -3.97 -10.44 -13.62
N HIS A 35 -4.91 -10.52 -14.58
CA HIS A 35 -6.02 -9.57 -14.71
C HIS A 35 -7.30 -10.10 -14.06
N VAL A 36 -8.15 -9.18 -13.63
CA VAL A 36 -9.45 -9.50 -13.04
C VAL A 36 -10.57 -9.24 -14.04
N TYR A 37 -11.46 -10.22 -14.17
CA TYR A 37 -12.59 -10.17 -15.09
C TYR A 37 -13.88 -10.58 -14.38
N GLU A 38 -15.02 -10.23 -14.97
CA GLU A 38 -16.30 -10.80 -14.57
C GLU A 38 -16.33 -12.27 -15.00
N ARG A 39 -16.69 -13.20 -14.09
CA ARG A 39 -16.60 -14.64 -14.36
C ARG A 39 -17.32 -15.04 -15.64
N GLU A 40 -18.55 -14.58 -15.82
CA GLU A 40 -19.35 -14.91 -16.99
C GLU A 40 -18.69 -14.41 -18.28
N ALA A 41 -18.15 -13.20 -18.25
CA ALA A 41 -17.54 -12.56 -19.41
C ALA A 41 -16.25 -13.26 -19.85
N ILE A 42 -15.34 -13.54 -18.91
CA ILE A 42 -14.08 -14.24 -19.25
C ILE A 42 -14.32 -15.71 -19.61
N THR A 43 -15.27 -16.38 -18.96
CA THR A 43 -15.62 -17.76 -19.31
C THR A 43 -16.12 -17.83 -20.75
N LYS A 44 -17.01 -16.90 -21.15
CA LYS A 44 -17.49 -16.80 -22.54
C LYS A 44 -16.34 -16.52 -23.51
N TRP A 45 -15.42 -15.63 -23.16
CA TRP A 45 -14.25 -15.31 -23.99
C TRP A 45 -13.35 -16.53 -24.19
N ILE A 46 -13.03 -17.26 -23.11
CA ILE A 46 -12.20 -18.48 -23.15
C ILE A 46 -12.86 -19.55 -24.02
N LEU A 47 -14.17 -19.76 -23.89
CA LEU A 47 -14.89 -20.74 -24.72
C LEU A 47 -14.85 -20.40 -26.22
N GLN A 48 -14.71 -19.12 -26.58
CA GLN A 48 -14.67 -18.68 -27.97
C GLN A 48 -13.25 -18.59 -28.54
N HIS A 49 -12.27 -18.17 -27.75
CA HIS A 49 -10.93 -17.82 -28.22
C HIS A 49 -9.81 -18.68 -27.61
N GLY A 50 -10.05 -19.32 -26.46
CA GLY A 50 -9.06 -20.12 -25.74
C GLY A 50 -7.86 -19.32 -25.18
N THR A 51 -7.95 -17.99 -25.12
CA THR A 51 -6.83 -17.10 -24.79
C THR A 51 -7.23 -15.98 -23.83
N SER A 52 -6.24 -15.32 -23.23
CA SER A 52 -6.40 -14.06 -22.50
C SER A 52 -6.81 -12.92 -23.44
N PRO A 53 -7.81 -12.08 -23.08
CA PRO A 53 -8.16 -10.86 -23.81
C PRO A 53 -7.00 -9.86 -23.95
N PHE A 54 -6.10 -9.78 -22.95
CA PHE A 54 -5.00 -8.81 -22.93
C PHE A 54 -3.71 -9.38 -23.51
N THR A 55 -3.27 -10.54 -23.02
CA THR A 55 -1.95 -11.09 -23.38
C THR A 55 -2.01 -11.99 -24.62
N ARG A 56 -3.21 -12.45 -25.00
CA ARG A 56 -3.44 -13.45 -26.06
C ARG A 56 -2.77 -14.81 -25.80
N GLU A 57 -2.27 -15.03 -24.59
CA GLU A 57 -1.74 -16.33 -24.17
C GLU A 57 -2.86 -17.31 -23.89
N THR A 58 -2.60 -18.61 -24.01
CA THR A 58 -3.60 -19.66 -23.74
C THR A 58 -4.12 -19.58 -22.31
N LEU A 59 -5.44 -19.59 -22.16
CA LEU A 59 -6.13 -19.47 -20.87
C LEU A 59 -7.26 -20.50 -20.79
N GLN A 60 -7.36 -21.20 -19.66
CA GLN A 60 -8.43 -22.19 -19.41
C GLN A 60 -9.35 -21.74 -18.27
N ILE A 61 -10.57 -22.28 -18.25
CA ILE A 61 -11.56 -21.96 -17.19
C ILE A 61 -11.04 -22.38 -15.81
N THR A 62 -10.25 -23.46 -15.74
CA THR A 62 -9.61 -23.94 -14.51
C THR A 62 -8.54 -23.00 -13.97
N ASP A 63 -8.06 -22.05 -14.79
CA ASP A 63 -7.07 -21.05 -14.40
C ASP A 63 -7.71 -19.81 -13.75
N LEU A 64 -9.04 -19.83 -13.52
CA LEU A 64 -9.79 -18.72 -12.93
C LEU A 64 -9.98 -18.91 -11.42
N LEU A 65 -9.49 -17.96 -10.64
CA LEU A 65 -9.61 -17.93 -9.18
C LEU A 65 -10.58 -16.83 -8.75
N SER A 66 -11.50 -17.11 -7.82
CA SER A 66 -12.42 -16.09 -7.29
C SER A 66 -11.68 -15.02 -6.50
N ASP A 67 -12.09 -13.74 -6.63
CA ASP A 67 -11.62 -12.65 -5.79
C ASP A 67 -12.74 -12.18 -4.83
N ASP A 68 -12.82 -12.81 -3.66
CA ASP A 68 -13.84 -12.48 -2.65
C ASP A 68 -13.65 -11.09 -2.03
N HIS A 69 -12.45 -10.51 -2.13
CA HIS A 69 -12.19 -9.16 -1.65
C HIS A 69 -12.79 -8.12 -2.60
N LEU A 70 -12.46 -8.20 -3.88
CA LEU A 70 -13.00 -7.32 -4.92
C LEU A 70 -14.52 -7.47 -5.04
N LYS A 71 -15.04 -8.69 -4.83
CA LYS A 71 -16.47 -8.97 -4.76
C LYS A 71 -17.16 -8.20 -3.64
N ARG A 72 -16.55 -8.18 -2.43
CA ARG A 72 -17.07 -7.43 -1.28
C ARG A 72 -17.01 -5.92 -1.51
N LEU A 73 -15.92 -5.40 -2.05
CA LEU A 73 -15.79 -3.98 -2.38
C LEU A 73 -16.84 -3.53 -3.42
N ALA A 74 -17.02 -4.32 -4.48
CA ALA A 74 -18.01 -4.02 -5.52
C ALA A 74 -19.44 -4.12 -4.98
N ALA A 75 -19.72 -5.07 -4.07
CA ALA A 75 -21.00 -5.13 -3.37
C ALA A 75 -21.23 -3.92 -2.47
N ALA A 76 -20.21 -3.48 -1.73
CA ALA A 76 -20.29 -2.29 -0.89
C ALA A 76 -20.61 -1.05 -1.72
N ARG A 77 -19.90 -0.83 -2.84
CA ARG A 77 -20.16 0.29 -3.76
C ARG A 77 -21.55 0.25 -4.39
N ARG A 78 -22.01 -0.94 -4.79
CA ARG A 78 -23.37 -1.12 -5.36
C ARG A 78 -24.46 -0.73 -4.37
N ASN A 79 -24.22 -0.95 -3.08
CA ASN A 79 -25.16 -0.66 -2.01
C ASN A 79 -24.94 0.72 -1.37
N SER A 80 -24.00 1.52 -1.86
CA SER A 80 -23.76 2.88 -1.36
C SER A 80 -24.92 3.80 -1.72
N VAL A 81 -25.52 4.44 -0.71
CA VAL A 81 -26.57 5.44 -0.90
C VAL A 81 -25.92 6.79 -1.16
N VAL A 82 -26.19 7.38 -2.33
CA VAL A 82 -25.79 8.77 -2.63
C VAL A 82 -26.82 9.69 -1.98
N SER A 83 -26.40 10.43 -0.95
CA SER A 83 -27.21 11.51 -0.39
C SER A 83 -26.97 12.80 -1.17
N TYR A 84 -28.05 13.48 -1.55
CA TYR A 84 -28.00 14.80 -2.18
C TYR A 84 -28.89 15.76 -1.41
N GLN A 85 -28.46 17.02 -1.34
CA GLN A 85 -29.24 18.08 -0.70
C GLN A 85 -30.09 18.77 -1.76
N VAL A 86 -31.41 18.80 -1.56
CA VAL A 86 -32.33 19.58 -2.39
C VAL A 86 -32.54 20.91 -1.69
N ARG A 87 -32.13 22.01 -2.33
CA ARG A 87 -32.47 23.38 -1.90
C ARG A 87 -33.31 24.03 -2.99
N ASP A 88 -34.45 24.61 -2.61
CA ASP A 88 -35.35 25.37 -3.49
C ASP A 88 -35.73 24.64 -4.80
N GLY A 89 -36.12 23.37 -4.69
CA GLY A 89 -36.53 22.56 -5.85
C GLY A 89 -35.39 22.20 -6.81
N THR A 90 -34.14 22.54 -6.47
CA THR A 90 -32.97 22.30 -7.31
C THR A 90 -32.10 21.21 -6.68
N VAL A 91 -31.79 20.16 -7.46
CA VAL A 91 -30.86 19.09 -7.07
C VAL A 91 -29.46 19.49 -7.54
N THR A 92 -28.54 19.74 -6.60
CA THR A 92 -27.14 19.95 -6.94
C THR A 92 -26.44 18.60 -6.99
N LEU A 93 -26.12 18.11 -8.19
CA LEU A 93 -25.27 16.94 -8.36
C LEU A 93 -23.83 17.27 -7.93
N PRO A 94 -23.12 16.37 -7.25
CA PRO A 94 -21.67 16.51 -7.05
C PRO A 94 -20.99 16.65 -8.41
N SER A 95 -20.09 17.62 -8.55
CA SER A 95 -19.33 17.82 -9.80
C SER A 95 -18.65 16.51 -10.22
N LEU A 96 -18.97 16.02 -11.42
CA LEU A 96 -18.31 14.85 -11.99
C LEU A 96 -16.80 15.12 -12.03
N ARG A 97 -16.04 14.28 -11.31
CA ARG A 97 -14.58 14.33 -11.31
C ARG A 97 -14.13 14.10 -12.76
N LYS A 98 -13.39 15.05 -13.35
CA LYS A 98 -12.85 14.88 -14.70
C LYS A 98 -11.95 13.65 -14.70
N LEU A 99 -12.23 12.67 -15.56
CA LEU A 99 -11.39 11.50 -15.78
C LEU A 99 -9.93 11.96 -15.95
N PRO A 100 -8.97 11.44 -15.17
CA PRO A 100 -7.57 11.77 -15.37
C PRO A 100 -7.20 11.34 -16.79
N LYS A 101 -6.71 12.31 -17.60
CA LYS A 101 -6.18 12.00 -18.92
C LYS A 101 -5.01 11.05 -18.73
N ASN A 102 -5.09 9.91 -19.39
CA ASN A 102 -4.08 8.86 -19.44
C ASN A 102 -2.70 9.49 -19.72
N GLN A 103 -1.88 9.69 -18.68
CA GLN A 103 -0.54 10.23 -18.83
C GLN A 103 0.37 9.11 -19.29
N THR A 104 0.72 9.18 -20.56
CA THR A 104 1.78 8.39 -21.19
C THR A 104 3.05 8.45 -20.36
N HIS A 105 3.53 7.26 -20.01
CA HIS A 105 4.81 6.89 -19.45
C HIS A 105 5.97 7.78 -19.96
N ASP A 106 6.48 8.69 -19.14
CA ASP A 106 7.66 9.50 -19.47
C ASP A 106 8.83 9.18 -18.52
N ARG A 107 9.75 8.35 -19.02
CA ARG A 107 10.91 7.78 -18.29
C ARG A 107 11.96 8.80 -17.84
N ASN A 108 11.79 10.07 -18.18
CA ASN A 108 12.85 11.09 -18.02
C ASN A 108 12.71 11.97 -16.76
N ILE A 109 11.58 11.91 -16.05
CA ILE A 109 11.35 12.75 -14.85
C ILE A 109 12.11 12.23 -13.62
N CYS A 110 12.33 10.90 -13.52
CA CYS A 110 13.01 10.30 -12.36
C CYS A 110 14.47 10.76 -12.20
N ARG A 111 15.21 10.98 -13.31
CA ARG A 111 16.63 11.37 -13.24
C ARG A 111 16.88 12.82 -12.79
N ALA A 112 15.95 13.73 -13.09
CA ALA A 112 16.10 15.15 -12.71
C ALA A 112 15.77 15.39 -11.22
N LEU A 113 14.87 14.59 -10.65
CA LEU A 113 14.48 14.70 -9.24
C LEU A 113 15.55 14.12 -8.29
N GLU A 114 16.33 13.14 -8.72
CA GLU A 114 17.42 12.55 -7.92
C GLU A 114 18.60 13.52 -7.69
N LEU A 115 18.95 14.32 -8.70
CA LEU A 115 20.08 15.26 -8.59
C LEU A 115 19.72 16.52 -7.78
N SER A 116 18.49 17.01 -7.85
CA SER A 116 18.03 18.17 -7.05
C SER A 116 17.83 17.83 -5.56
N ARG A 117 17.52 16.57 -5.22
CA ARG A 117 17.29 16.14 -3.83
C ARG A 117 18.59 15.98 -3.04
N ARG A 118 19.73 15.78 -3.73
CA ARG A 118 21.06 15.59 -3.11
C ARG A 118 21.67 16.89 -2.59
N SER A 119 21.45 18.02 -3.26
CA SER A 119 21.99 19.33 -2.85
C SER A 119 21.16 20.02 -1.75
N HIS A 120 19.82 19.88 -1.78
CA HIS A 120 18.95 20.45 -0.75
C HIS A 120 18.99 19.70 0.59
N LYS A 121 19.20 18.38 0.59
CA LYS A 121 19.37 17.60 1.83
C LYS A 121 20.63 18.01 2.61
N ILE A 122 21.74 18.32 1.93
CA ILE A 122 22.99 18.77 2.57
C ILE A 122 22.81 20.18 3.15
N PHE A 123 22.17 21.09 2.42
CA PHE A 123 21.96 22.47 2.87
C PHE A 123 20.99 22.57 4.06
N LEU A 124 19.92 21.79 4.07
CA LEU A 124 18.93 21.79 5.15
C LEU A 124 19.47 21.13 6.44
N PHE A 125 20.32 20.09 6.30
CA PHE A 125 20.96 19.42 7.44
C PHE A 125 21.93 20.35 8.18
N ILE A 126 22.75 21.12 7.45
CA ILE A 126 23.72 22.07 8.03
C ILE A 126 23.01 23.20 8.80
N ILE A 127 21.93 23.77 8.23
CA ILE A 127 21.15 24.85 8.88
C ILE A 127 20.48 24.35 10.16
N CYS A 128 19.91 23.13 10.12
CA CYS A 128 19.22 22.56 11.28
C CYS A 128 20.19 22.24 12.42
N THR A 129 21.37 21.70 12.11
CA THR A 129 22.41 21.44 13.14
C THR A 129 22.93 22.72 13.78
N CYS A 130 23.08 23.82 13.03
CA CYS A 130 23.51 25.10 13.60
C CYS A 130 22.44 25.72 14.52
N LEU A 131 21.16 25.67 14.16
CA LEU A 131 20.07 26.22 14.99
C LEU A 131 19.86 25.42 16.28
N ILE A 132 20.04 24.09 16.23
CA ILE A 132 19.97 23.21 17.41
C ILE A 132 21.17 23.47 18.33
N CYS A 133 22.39 23.66 17.80
CA CYS A 133 23.56 23.99 18.62
C CYS A 133 23.47 25.37 19.28
N VAL A 134 22.91 26.39 18.59
CA VAL A 134 22.72 27.74 19.14
C VAL A 134 21.64 27.75 20.23
N SER A 135 20.58 26.95 20.09
CA SER A 135 19.51 26.86 21.11
C SER A 135 19.92 26.06 22.34
N ILE A 136 20.72 24.99 22.17
CA ILE A 136 21.28 24.23 23.31
C ILE A 136 22.30 25.08 24.06
N SER A 137 23.18 25.82 23.37
CA SER A 137 24.16 26.69 24.03
C SER A 137 23.52 27.88 24.77
N LEU A 138 22.46 28.50 24.23
CA LEU A 138 21.68 29.50 24.97
C LEU A 138 20.90 28.89 26.15
N GLY A 139 20.37 27.67 25.98
CA GLY A 139 19.59 26.96 26.99
C GLY A 139 20.41 26.56 28.24
N VAL A 140 21.68 26.20 28.06
CA VAL A 140 22.60 25.91 29.19
C VAL A 140 22.95 27.18 29.97
N SER A 141 23.02 28.34 29.33
CA SER A 141 23.32 29.63 30.01
C SER A 141 22.13 30.25 30.75
N LEU A 142 20.88 29.83 30.48
CA LEU A 142 19.68 30.42 31.08
C LEU A 142 18.96 29.52 32.09
N GLY A 143 19.47 28.32 32.38
CA GLY A 143 18.95 27.46 33.45
C GLY A 143 17.49 27.02 33.28
N VAL A 144 16.95 27.04 32.05
CA VAL A 144 15.57 26.64 31.79
C VAL A 144 15.50 25.11 31.64
N LYS A 145 15.09 24.42 32.71
CA LYS A 145 14.61 23.04 32.59
C LYS A 145 13.26 23.06 31.88
N HIS A 146 13.29 22.95 30.56
CA HIS A 146 12.08 22.82 29.76
C HIS A 146 11.58 21.38 29.88
N THR A 147 10.70 21.13 30.86
CA THR A 147 9.93 19.89 30.90
C THR A 147 8.89 19.98 29.78
N ILE A 148 9.23 19.46 28.60
CA ILE A 148 8.25 19.27 27.53
C ILE A 148 7.33 18.14 27.99
N THR A 149 6.26 18.50 28.70
CA THR A 149 5.16 17.58 28.92
C THR A 149 4.43 17.45 27.59
N SER A 150 4.81 16.44 26.80
CA SER A 150 4.03 16.04 25.63
C SER A 150 2.59 15.79 26.05
N PRO A 151 1.57 16.18 25.25
CA PRO A 151 0.20 15.76 25.50
C PRO A 151 0.18 14.22 25.66
N PRO A 152 -0.72 13.68 26.50
CA PRO A 152 -0.79 12.23 26.68
C PRO A 152 -1.01 11.59 25.32
N ARG A 153 -0.02 10.84 24.85
CA ARG A 153 -0.16 9.98 23.68
C ARG A 153 -1.30 9.03 24.01
N ASP A 154 -2.33 8.99 23.17
CA ASP A 154 -3.31 7.90 23.20
C ASP A 154 -2.52 6.57 23.30
N PRO A 155 -2.99 5.60 24.09
CA PRO A 155 -2.27 4.35 24.30
C PRO A 155 -2.04 3.66 22.95
N GLN A 156 -0.82 3.79 22.41
CA GLN A 156 -0.39 3.10 21.22
C GLN A 156 0.02 1.68 21.60
N THR A 157 -0.54 0.71 20.90
CA THR A 157 -0.14 -0.68 21.04
C THR A 157 0.95 -1.00 20.04
N SER A 158 1.97 -1.73 20.49
CA SER A 158 3.06 -2.21 19.63
C SER A 158 3.00 -3.73 19.52
N CYS A 159 3.09 -4.25 18.31
CA CYS A 159 3.08 -5.68 18.02
C CYS A 159 4.30 -6.03 17.17
N ASN A 160 4.99 -7.11 17.55
CA ASN A 160 6.20 -7.57 16.88
C ASN A 160 5.97 -8.89 16.14
N TYR A 161 6.58 -9.00 14.97
CA TYR A 161 6.70 -10.22 14.18
C TYR A 161 8.17 -10.45 13.87
N SER A 162 8.66 -11.70 13.96
CA SER A 162 10.04 -12.03 13.64
C SER A 162 10.11 -13.22 12.70
N SER A 163 11.00 -13.17 11.71
CA SER A 163 11.20 -14.26 10.77
C SER A 163 12.59 -14.21 10.14
N SER A 164 12.80 -14.99 9.09
CA SER A 164 14.06 -15.04 8.36
C SER A 164 13.85 -15.17 6.85
N LEU A 165 14.77 -14.57 6.10
CA LEU A 165 14.94 -14.82 4.68
C LEU A 165 16.04 -15.86 4.52
N THR A 166 15.76 -16.94 3.81
CA THR A 166 16.69 -18.06 3.60
C THR A 166 16.80 -18.40 2.13
N ARG A 167 17.78 -19.23 1.74
CA ARG A 167 17.96 -19.67 0.35
C ARG A 167 16.81 -20.53 -0.19
N THR A 168 15.94 -21.03 0.68
CA THR A 168 14.74 -21.80 0.32
C THR A 168 13.47 -20.96 0.32
N SER A 169 13.55 -19.68 0.71
CA SER A 169 12.45 -18.73 0.58
C SER A 169 12.11 -18.52 -0.90
N MET A 170 10.84 -18.20 -1.18
CA MET A 170 10.41 -17.86 -2.54
C MET A 170 11.16 -16.62 -3.06
N MET A 171 11.32 -16.54 -4.37
CA MET A 171 11.97 -15.40 -5.02
C MET A 171 10.96 -14.35 -5.44
N PHE A 172 11.31 -13.09 -5.24
CA PHE A 172 10.50 -11.92 -5.52
C PHE A 172 10.99 -11.24 -6.78
N GLN A 173 10.13 -11.16 -7.78
CA GLN A 173 10.34 -10.26 -8.90
C GLN A 173 9.93 -8.85 -8.45
N ARG A 174 10.83 -7.88 -8.56
CA ARG A 174 10.52 -6.53 -8.09
C ARG A 174 9.51 -5.83 -9.02
N PRO A 175 8.66 -4.94 -8.49
CA PRO A 175 7.67 -4.19 -9.27
C PRO A 175 8.26 -3.34 -10.39
N ASN A 176 9.52 -2.90 -10.26
CA ASN A 176 10.25 -2.15 -11.28
C ASN A 176 10.73 -3.03 -12.46
N GLY A 177 10.46 -4.33 -12.43
CA GLY A 177 10.87 -5.29 -13.46
C GLY A 177 12.23 -5.94 -13.23
N ASP A 178 12.94 -5.64 -12.13
CA ASP A 178 14.18 -6.34 -11.79
C ASP A 178 13.90 -7.81 -11.47
N ARG A 179 14.60 -8.70 -12.19
CA ARG A 179 14.52 -10.16 -12.09
C ARG A 179 15.69 -10.76 -11.30
N GLY A 180 16.37 -9.94 -10.50
CA GLY A 180 17.41 -10.39 -9.58
C GLY A 180 16.90 -11.41 -8.56
N VAL A 181 17.84 -12.10 -7.93
CA VAL A 181 17.54 -13.09 -6.88
C VAL A 181 17.27 -12.35 -5.57
N TYR A 182 16.01 -12.02 -5.32
CA TYR A 182 15.54 -11.43 -4.07
C TYR A 182 14.69 -12.46 -3.33
N TYR A 183 15.09 -12.86 -2.13
CA TYR A 183 14.24 -13.72 -1.30
C TYR A 183 13.19 -12.85 -0.60
N TYR A 184 11.98 -13.35 -0.44
CA TYR A 184 10.95 -12.60 0.28
C TYR A 184 10.14 -13.44 1.25
N LYS A 185 9.50 -12.74 2.19
CA LYS A 185 8.50 -13.26 3.10
C LYS A 185 7.24 -12.40 2.99
N PRO A 186 6.12 -12.96 2.51
CA PRO A 186 4.83 -12.30 2.65
C PRO A 186 4.33 -12.49 4.09
N ILE A 187 3.87 -11.41 4.69
CA ILE A 187 3.35 -11.35 6.06
C ILE A 187 1.97 -10.74 5.99
N GLN A 188 0.95 -11.52 6.33
CA GLN A 188 -0.42 -11.04 6.35
C GLN A 188 -0.68 -10.34 7.68
N ILE A 189 -1.16 -9.10 7.63
CA ILE A 189 -1.40 -8.25 8.80
C ILE A 189 -2.88 -7.92 8.85
N PHE A 190 -3.58 -8.42 9.87
CA PHE A 190 -4.96 -8.05 10.15
C PHE A 190 -5.01 -6.78 11.00
N ILE A 191 -5.68 -5.77 10.48
CA ILE A 191 -6.00 -4.54 11.20
C ILE A 191 -7.41 -4.65 11.77
N SER A 192 -7.55 -4.46 13.08
CA SER A 192 -8.83 -4.55 13.79
C SER A 192 -9.54 -3.22 13.95
N THR A 193 -8.79 -2.11 13.92
CA THR A 193 -9.28 -0.76 14.18
C THR A 193 -8.68 0.19 13.15
N SER A 194 -9.53 1.03 12.54
CA SER A 194 -9.04 2.04 11.59
C SER A 194 -8.19 3.10 12.30
N GLY A 195 -7.11 3.54 11.67
CA GLY A 195 -6.31 4.65 12.18
C GLY A 195 -4.90 4.70 11.62
N TYR A 196 -4.06 5.55 12.20
CA TYR A 196 -2.67 5.68 11.79
C TYR A 196 -1.80 4.59 12.40
N TYR A 197 -1.11 3.86 11.53
CA TYR A 197 -0.16 2.82 11.89
C TYR A 197 1.25 3.19 11.41
N GLU A 198 2.22 2.81 12.22
CA GLU A 198 3.64 2.87 11.92
C GLU A 198 4.18 1.45 11.82
N ILE A 199 4.84 1.11 10.71
CA ILE A 199 5.38 -0.22 10.44
C ILE A 199 6.85 -0.08 10.11
N GLN A 200 7.73 -0.72 10.89
CA GLN A 200 9.18 -0.60 10.75
C GLN A 200 9.85 -1.96 10.76
N SER A 201 10.89 -2.15 9.93
CA SER A 201 11.77 -3.31 10.04
C SER A 201 12.96 -3.07 10.97
N PHE A 202 13.47 -4.16 11.54
CA PHE A 202 14.71 -4.18 12.30
C PHE A 202 15.52 -5.40 11.89
N SER A 203 16.75 -5.17 11.45
CA SER A 203 17.67 -6.22 11.02
C SER A 203 19.11 -5.70 10.94
N ASN A 204 20.05 -6.63 10.74
CA ASN A 204 21.43 -6.35 10.34
C ASN A 204 21.63 -6.48 8.81
N ILE A 205 20.56 -6.74 8.06
CA ILE A 205 20.55 -6.74 6.59
C ILE A 205 19.74 -5.55 6.10
N ASP A 206 20.11 -5.03 4.93
CA ASP A 206 19.43 -3.94 4.23
C ASP A 206 18.05 -4.43 3.74
N MET A 207 16.99 -3.96 4.42
CA MET A 207 15.63 -4.45 4.26
C MET A 207 14.83 -3.54 3.32
N PHE A 208 14.12 -4.15 2.37
CA PHE A 208 13.19 -3.46 1.49
C PHE A 208 11.77 -3.97 1.78
N GLY A 209 10.86 -3.06 2.11
CA GLY A 209 9.45 -3.36 2.34
C GLY A 209 8.59 -2.97 1.14
N TYR A 210 7.64 -3.83 0.79
CA TYR A 210 6.51 -3.46 -0.07
C TYR A 210 5.21 -3.76 0.68
N PHE A 211 4.38 -2.74 0.87
CA PHE A 211 3.11 -2.87 1.57
C PHE A 211 1.95 -2.89 0.57
N TYR A 212 1.17 -3.95 0.60
CA TYR A 212 0.09 -4.23 -0.34
C TYR A 212 -1.26 -4.25 0.34
N LEU A 213 -2.30 -3.85 -0.41
CA LEU A 213 -3.68 -4.19 -0.07
C LEU A 213 -3.87 -5.71 -0.09
N TYR A 214 -3.39 -6.36 -1.15
CA TYR A 214 -3.21 -7.81 -1.22
C TYR A 214 -2.05 -8.13 -2.17
N PHE A 215 -1.22 -9.11 -1.80
CA PHE A 215 -0.03 -9.43 -2.59
C PHE A 215 -0.27 -10.57 -3.59
N MET A 216 0.07 -10.33 -4.86
CA MET A 216 0.02 -11.32 -5.93
C MET A 216 1.44 -11.60 -6.46
N PRO A 217 2.06 -12.76 -6.14
CA PRO A 217 3.44 -13.05 -6.55
C PRO A 217 3.67 -13.03 -8.07
N LEU A 218 2.64 -13.36 -8.85
CA LEU A 218 2.69 -13.39 -10.32
C LEU A 218 2.51 -12.00 -10.95
N ASN A 219 2.02 -11.01 -10.19
CA ASN A 219 1.87 -9.64 -10.65
C ASN A 219 2.27 -8.62 -9.57
N PRO A 220 3.57 -8.55 -9.20
CA PRO A 220 4.06 -7.71 -8.11
C PRO A 220 3.73 -6.23 -8.19
N PRO A 221 3.58 -5.57 -9.36
CA PRO A 221 3.20 -4.16 -9.41
C PRO A 221 1.78 -3.86 -8.91
N MET A 222 0.87 -4.84 -8.89
CA MET A 222 -0.52 -4.58 -8.51
C MET A 222 -0.72 -4.45 -7.01
N ASN A 223 -1.62 -3.54 -6.61
CA ASN A 223 -2.09 -3.33 -5.24
C ASN A 223 -1.02 -2.89 -4.23
N ILE A 224 0.10 -2.35 -4.71
CA ILE A 224 1.08 -1.69 -3.84
C ILE A 224 0.46 -0.41 -3.31
N LEU A 225 0.47 -0.26 -1.98
CA LEU A 225 0.10 0.97 -1.30
C LEU A 225 1.32 1.86 -1.13
N MET A 226 2.45 1.27 -0.72
CA MET A 226 3.73 1.96 -0.55
C MET A 226 4.90 0.99 -0.54
N ALA A 227 6.10 1.52 -0.75
CA ALA A 227 7.34 0.78 -0.75
C ALA A 227 8.45 1.69 -0.20
N ASP A 228 9.37 1.14 0.58
CA ASP A 228 10.43 1.88 1.27
C ASP A 228 11.57 0.92 1.64
N ASP A 229 12.77 1.46 1.78
CA ASP A 229 13.99 0.73 2.13
C ASP A 229 14.84 1.42 3.20
N ASP A 230 14.81 2.75 3.32
CA ASP A 230 15.75 3.48 4.17
C ASP A 230 15.14 4.46 5.19
N SER A 231 13.82 4.70 5.16
CA SER A 231 13.21 5.75 5.99
C SER A 231 13.21 5.43 7.49
N GLY A 232 13.46 4.18 7.88
CA GLY A 232 13.54 3.72 9.27
C GLY A 232 14.90 3.92 9.94
N GLY A 233 15.91 4.36 9.18
CA GLY A 233 17.30 4.40 9.64
C GLY A 233 17.96 3.02 9.58
N ASP A 234 19.30 2.98 9.63
CA ASP A 234 20.08 1.73 9.59
C ASP A 234 19.68 0.76 8.46
N GLU A 235 19.40 1.29 7.27
CA GLU A 235 19.02 0.51 6.08
C GLU A 235 17.71 -0.30 6.28
N GLN A 236 16.80 0.24 7.10
CA GLN A 236 15.50 -0.35 7.38
C GLN A 236 14.36 0.48 6.80
N PHE A 237 13.31 -0.20 6.35
CA PHE A 237 12.12 0.46 5.86
C PHE A 237 11.22 0.96 7.00
N TYR A 238 10.53 2.06 6.75
CA TYR A 238 9.54 2.64 7.65
C TYR A 238 8.32 3.15 6.89
N PHE A 239 7.15 2.71 7.32
CA PHE A 239 5.86 3.12 6.79
C PHE A 239 5.06 3.86 7.83
N ARG A 240 4.42 4.95 7.41
CA ARG A 240 3.41 5.66 8.19
C ARG A 240 2.18 5.85 7.34
N ILE A 241 1.10 5.15 7.68
CA ILE A 241 -0.07 5.02 6.81
C ILE A 241 -1.36 4.90 7.64
N SER A 242 -2.46 5.47 7.14
CA SER A 242 -3.79 5.24 7.71
C SER A 242 -4.37 3.94 7.13
N LEU A 243 -4.77 3.01 7.99
CA LEU A 243 -5.29 1.70 7.62
C LEU A 243 -6.74 1.53 8.06
N ASP A 244 -7.49 0.73 7.32
CA ASP A 244 -8.86 0.32 7.62
C ASP A 244 -8.89 -1.11 8.19
N PRO A 245 -10.00 -1.57 8.80
CA PRO A 245 -10.08 -2.88 9.49
C PRO A 245 -10.13 -4.08 8.53
N ILE A 246 -9.05 -4.31 7.79
CA ILE A 246 -8.93 -5.38 6.79
C ILE A 246 -7.58 -6.08 6.87
N MET A 247 -7.41 -7.09 6.01
CA MET A 247 -6.15 -7.80 5.81
C MET A 247 -5.28 -7.07 4.80
N TYR A 248 -4.02 -6.82 5.16
CA TYR A 248 -2.98 -6.32 4.26
C TYR A 248 -1.86 -7.35 4.12
N THR A 249 -0.99 -7.17 3.12
CA THR A 249 0.23 -7.99 3.00
C THR A 249 1.47 -7.11 2.98
N LEU A 250 2.37 -7.33 3.94
CA LEU A 250 3.72 -6.80 3.91
C LEU A 250 4.64 -7.84 3.26
N VAL A 251 5.24 -7.49 2.14
CA VAL A 251 6.32 -8.27 1.54
C VAL A 251 7.64 -7.71 2.07
N ALA A 252 8.28 -8.46 2.95
CA ALA A 252 9.63 -8.17 3.43
C ALA A 252 10.65 -8.85 2.51
N THR A 253 11.57 -8.07 1.95
CA THR A 253 12.68 -8.53 1.10
C THR A 253 13.94 -7.73 1.39
N THR A 254 15.01 -7.90 0.62
CA THR A 254 16.30 -7.22 0.80
C THR A 254 16.55 -6.22 -0.32
N TYR A 255 17.25 -5.13 -0.01
CA TYR A 255 17.69 -4.17 -1.03
C TYR A 255 18.64 -4.82 -2.04
N GLU A 256 19.64 -5.54 -1.53
CA GLU A 256 20.64 -6.26 -2.34
C GLU A 256 20.20 -7.68 -2.71
N LYS A 257 20.77 -8.20 -3.81
CA LYS A 257 20.49 -9.55 -4.33
C LYS A 257 21.23 -10.60 -3.51
N ASN A 258 20.67 -11.80 -3.43
CA ASN A 258 21.26 -12.97 -2.76
C ASN A 258 21.52 -12.81 -1.26
N ILE A 259 20.86 -11.87 -0.60
CA ILE A 259 20.98 -11.65 0.84
C ILE A 259 19.95 -12.49 1.61
N THR A 260 20.39 -13.07 2.72
CA THR A 260 19.59 -13.86 3.66
C THR A 260 19.90 -13.40 5.07
N GLY A 261 18.94 -13.45 5.98
CA GLY A 261 19.14 -12.96 7.34
C GLY A 261 17.87 -13.03 8.18
N LEU A 262 18.03 -12.78 9.48
CA LEU A 262 16.91 -12.62 10.42
C LEU A 262 16.37 -11.20 10.32
N PHE A 263 15.08 -11.01 10.50
CA PHE A 263 14.48 -9.69 10.59
C PHE A 263 13.28 -9.71 11.55
N SER A 264 12.96 -8.55 12.11
CA SER A 264 11.69 -8.33 12.81
C SER A 264 10.97 -7.12 12.26
N ILE A 265 9.65 -7.14 12.38
CA ILE A 265 8.73 -6.07 12.01
C ILE A 265 8.00 -5.62 13.27
N MET A 266 8.00 -4.31 13.50
CA MET A 266 7.22 -3.69 14.57
C MET A 266 6.07 -2.90 13.95
N VAL A 267 4.85 -3.15 14.43
CA VAL A 267 3.65 -2.41 14.06
C VAL A 267 3.13 -1.67 15.28
N THR A 268 3.09 -0.35 15.21
CA THR A 268 2.59 0.51 16.28
C THR A 268 1.35 1.27 15.82
N GLY A 269 0.27 1.26 16.61
CA GLY A 269 -0.98 1.90 16.23
C GLY A 269 -2.04 1.95 17.34
N PRO A 270 -3.28 2.33 17.01
CA PRO A 270 -4.36 2.50 17.99
C PRO A 270 -4.86 1.19 18.63
N ALA A 271 -4.56 0.03 18.04
CA ALA A 271 -4.95 -1.27 18.55
C ALA A 271 -3.94 -2.36 18.13
N SER A 272 -3.95 -3.49 18.85
CA SER A 272 -3.16 -4.66 18.47
C SER A 272 -3.51 -5.15 17.06
N VAL A 273 -2.48 -5.62 16.34
CA VAL A 273 -2.62 -6.28 15.04
C VAL A 273 -2.36 -7.77 15.17
N THR A 274 -2.89 -8.57 14.24
CA THR A 274 -2.62 -10.01 14.17
C THR A 274 -1.82 -10.34 12.92
N PHE A 275 -0.77 -11.16 13.06
CA PHE A 275 0.05 -11.63 11.96
C PHE A 275 -0.34 -13.07 11.58
N HIS A 276 -0.39 -13.37 10.27
CA HIS A 276 -0.66 -14.70 9.72
C HIS A 276 0.48 -15.17 8.80
#